data_AF-W7EN42-F1
#
_entry.id   AF-W7EN42-F1
#
_cell.length_a   1.000
_cell.length_b   1.000
_cell.length_c   1.000
_cell.angle_alpha   90.00
_cell.angle_beta   90.00
_cell.angle_gamma   90.00
#
_symmetry.space_group_name_H-M   'P 1'
#
loop_
_entity.id
_entity.type
_entity.pdbx_description
1 polymer ?
#
loop_
_entity_poly.entity_id
_entity_poly.type
_entity_poly.pdbx_seq_one_letter_code
_entity_poly.pdbx_strand_id
1 'polypeptide(L)'
;MPERTSESKAKAPCQPQSLPDRVIAILDDFIKDERKRDFSFLGKYSHCYKDTKSLLQVELASQYDIAAIKNKDDDFENAGWYTFAESIDASRRTVAISILDEEDVKVETMTIGTGASNMRDAASWIRNTYCTDLQKTWPKKFSAIHYDEQRKWWIKTGKFFKLLELPLELREEIYRHVLEPVVVPDIVTEGTRRFILGVGLAFGPASVAERNRDPDVPRPNLNIMYVNKQVCRESSAFAYRESIKRFTSLYSRLGRGPKHFLFKIWQHALNFPPELALQTGFLRHIQLEMDAVEYFACIGIYPSSTYPLRAKTPHSLKLTELALLTGLQTLDLWFVSPKHRVARCPWALASSDRRPHACQKKWIEFWIVMAWDVLRDLRTTKGVRISFNGCIKTSTVDFWESKLNAAGDGETVMVESMKLEILQEIAPRIRRGEIEFPCRCTYPCAGTSVELPVNFKDDEDPRLESVEGWQGILDKAYWDFDD
;
A
#
# COMPACT_ATOMS: atom_id res chain seq x y z
N MET A 1 -83.81 -12.82 2.11
CA MET A 1 -83.78 -11.34 2.15
C MET A 1 -83.87 -10.91 3.60
N PRO A 2 -83.22 -9.81 4.02
CA PRO A 2 -82.43 -8.83 3.26
C PRO A 2 -80.93 -8.89 3.69
N GLU A 3 -79.93 -8.29 3.06
CA GLU A 3 -79.82 -7.43 1.89
C GLU A 3 -78.39 -7.59 1.33
N ARG A 4 -78.27 -7.51 0.01
CA ARG A 4 -77.02 -7.44 -0.72
C ARG A 4 -76.35 -6.09 -0.50
N THR A 5 -75.02 -6.08 -0.38
CA THR A 5 -74.18 -5.11 -1.10
C THR A 5 -72.92 -5.81 -1.61
N SER A 6 -72.88 -5.90 -2.94
CA SER A 6 -71.69 -6.01 -3.78
C SER A 6 -70.63 -4.98 -3.34
N GLU A 7 -69.33 -5.24 -3.45
CA GLU A 7 -68.62 -5.03 -4.71
C GLU A 7 -67.34 -5.87 -4.79
N SER A 8 -67.30 -6.71 -5.82
CA SER A 8 -66.08 -7.19 -6.43
C SER A 8 -65.25 -6.00 -6.91
N LYS A 9 -64.12 -5.70 -6.23
CA LYS A 9 -63.03 -4.97 -6.88
C LYS A 9 -62.40 -5.89 -7.91
N ALA A 10 -62.96 -5.87 -9.12
CA ALA A 10 -62.25 -6.27 -10.31
C ALA A 10 -60.94 -5.47 -10.32
N LYS A 11 -59.80 -6.18 -10.20
CA LYS A 11 -58.52 -5.60 -10.60
C LYS A 11 -58.70 -5.11 -12.03
N ALA A 12 -58.54 -3.81 -12.23
CA ALA A 12 -58.41 -3.26 -13.57
C ALA A 12 -57.39 -4.12 -14.34
N PRO A 13 -57.62 -4.44 -15.62
CA PRO A 13 -56.61 -5.09 -16.42
C PRO A 13 -55.39 -4.17 -16.40
N CYS A 14 -54.25 -4.64 -15.89
CA CYS A 14 -52.99 -3.98 -16.11
C CYS A 14 -52.87 -3.83 -17.62
N GLN A 15 -52.94 -2.59 -18.13
CA GLN A 15 -52.62 -2.35 -19.53
C GLN A 15 -51.21 -2.92 -19.77
N PRO A 16 -50.99 -3.63 -20.90
CA PRO A 16 -49.66 -4.10 -21.23
C PRO A 16 -48.73 -2.88 -21.23
N GLN A 17 -47.67 -2.94 -20.42
CA GLN A 17 -46.65 -1.89 -20.38
C GLN A 17 -46.14 -1.67 -21.80
N SER A 18 -45.98 -0.41 -22.20
CA SER A 18 -45.46 -0.10 -23.53
C SER A 18 -44.05 -0.71 -23.68
N LEU A 19 -43.69 -1.14 -24.89
CA LEU A 19 -42.36 -1.70 -25.16
C LEU A 19 -41.22 -0.80 -24.64
N PRO A 20 -41.28 0.54 -24.80
CA PRO A 20 -40.31 1.44 -24.19
C PRO A 20 -40.24 1.37 -22.66
N ASP A 21 -41.38 1.31 -21.98
CA ASP A 21 -41.41 1.21 -20.51
C ASP A 21 -40.81 -0.12 -20.03
N ARG A 22 -41.04 -1.21 -20.77
CA ARG A 22 -40.45 -2.53 -20.49
C ARG A 22 -38.92 -2.48 -20.63
N VAL A 23 -38.41 -1.88 -21.70
CA VAL A 23 -36.96 -1.75 -21.94
C VAL A 23 -36.30 -0.91 -20.85
N ILE A 24 -36.90 0.24 -20.50
CA ILE A 24 -36.40 1.09 -19.42
C ILE A 24 -36.35 0.32 -18.10
N ALA A 25 -37.44 -0.37 -17.73
CA ALA A 25 -37.49 -1.13 -16.48
C ALA A 25 -36.42 -2.23 -16.42
N ILE A 26 -36.21 -2.97 -17.52
CA ILE A 26 -35.20 -4.04 -17.61
C ILE A 26 -33.79 -3.48 -17.46
N LEU A 27 -33.48 -2.38 -18.14
CA LEU A 27 -32.17 -1.74 -18.06
C LEU A 27 -31.93 -1.13 -16.68
N ASP A 28 -32.94 -0.49 -16.08
CA ASP A 28 -32.88 0.04 -14.72
C ASP A 28 -32.61 -1.07 -13.69
N ASP A 29 -33.27 -2.23 -13.83
CA ASP A 29 -33.06 -3.36 -12.93
C ASP A 29 -31.68 -3.99 -13.11
N PHE A 30 -31.20 -4.11 -14.35
CA PHE A 30 -29.83 -4.53 -14.64
C PHE A 30 -28.79 -3.57 -14.03
N ILE A 31 -28.98 -2.26 -14.18
CA ILE A 31 -28.11 -1.24 -13.58
C ILE A 31 -28.12 -1.35 -12.06
N LYS A 32 -29.29 -1.54 -11.43
CA LYS A 32 -29.40 -1.73 -9.97
C LYS A 32 -28.66 -2.99 -9.52
N ASP A 33 -28.75 -4.08 -10.27
CA ASP A 33 -28.12 -5.34 -9.90
C ASP A 33 -26.61 -5.34 -10.16
N GLU A 34 -26.13 -4.72 -11.23
CA GLU A 34 -24.69 -4.52 -11.45
C GLU A 34 -24.08 -3.63 -10.35
N ARG A 35 -24.78 -2.58 -9.89
CA ARG A 35 -24.34 -1.78 -8.72
C ARG A 35 -24.21 -2.59 -7.43
N LYS A 36 -24.97 -3.68 -7.27
CA LYS A 36 -24.85 -4.63 -6.14
C LYS A 36 -23.79 -5.71 -6.37
N ARG A 37 -23.38 -5.93 -7.61
CA ARG A 37 -22.46 -7.00 -8.00
C ARG A 37 -21.03 -6.49 -8.06
N ASP A 38 -20.82 -5.33 -8.66
CA ASP A 38 -19.53 -4.76 -8.95
C ASP A 38 -19.39 -3.39 -8.31
N PHE A 39 -18.48 -3.27 -7.35
CA PHE A 39 -18.17 -2.01 -6.68
C PHE A 39 -17.58 -0.95 -7.63
N SER A 40 -16.97 -1.37 -8.74
CA SER A 40 -16.36 -0.47 -9.73
C SER A 40 -17.37 0.15 -10.70
N PHE A 41 -18.59 -0.42 -10.78
CA PHE A 41 -19.63 0.04 -11.69
C PHE A 41 -20.22 1.37 -11.19
N LEU A 42 -20.07 2.42 -12.00
CA LEU A 42 -20.29 3.82 -11.60
C LEU A 42 -19.42 4.24 -10.39
N GLY A 43 -18.29 3.54 -10.19
CA GLY A 43 -17.39 3.67 -9.04
C GLY A 43 -16.99 5.11 -8.82
N LYS A 44 -16.48 5.80 -9.85
CA LYS A 44 -16.08 7.22 -9.85
C LYS A 44 -17.12 8.18 -9.23
N TYR A 45 -18.40 7.81 -9.23
CA TYR A 45 -19.54 8.66 -8.84
C TYR A 45 -20.30 8.15 -7.59
N SER A 46 -20.03 6.93 -7.17
CA SER A 46 -20.73 6.25 -6.06
C SER A 46 -20.46 6.85 -4.67
N HIS A 47 -19.43 7.68 -4.56
CA HIS A 47 -18.83 8.16 -3.31
C HIS A 47 -19.65 9.24 -2.59
N CYS A 48 -20.26 10.18 -3.34
CA CYS A 48 -20.87 11.39 -2.77
C CYS A 48 -22.42 11.34 -2.68
N TYR A 49 -23.07 10.37 -3.30
CA TYR A 49 -24.52 10.41 -3.57
C TYR A 49 -25.22 9.13 -3.11
N LYS A 50 -25.00 8.78 -1.84
CA LYS A 50 -25.39 7.50 -1.21
C LYS A 50 -26.90 7.34 -0.99
N ASP A 51 -27.69 8.40 -1.12
CA ASP A 51 -29.14 8.42 -0.86
C ASP A 51 -29.99 8.68 -2.12
N THR A 52 -29.37 8.88 -3.28
CA THR A 52 -30.08 9.14 -4.53
C THR A 52 -30.62 7.84 -5.13
N LYS A 53 -31.93 7.81 -5.43
CA LYS A 53 -32.65 6.63 -5.93
C LYS A 53 -32.11 6.09 -7.25
N SER A 54 -31.43 6.90 -8.06
CA SER A 54 -30.74 6.46 -9.28
C SER A 54 -29.52 7.33 -9.57
N LEU A 55 -28.37 6.70 -9.88
CA LEU A 55 -27.14 7.37 -10.34
C LEU A 55 -27.05 7.42 -11.88
N LEU A 56 -27.81 6.56 -12.54
CA LEU A 56 -27.89 6.41 -13.99
C LEU A 56 -29.34 6.09 -14.31
N GLN A 57 -30.02 7.02 -14.96
CA GLN A 57 -31.43 6.89 -15.33
C GLN A 57 -31.52 6.61 -16.82
N VAL A 58 -32.37 5.66 -17.20
CA VAL A 58 -32.69 5.39 -18.59
C VAL A 58 -34.02 6.05 -18.92
N GLU A 59 -34.01 6.91 -19.93
CA GLU A 59 -35.19 7.63 -20.39
C GLU A 59 -35.37 7.41 -21.90
N LEU A 60 -36.58 7.62 -22.41
CA LEU A 60 -36.78 7.68 -23.86
C LEU A 60 -36.06 8.92 -24.40
N ALA A 61 -35.34 8.77 -25.51
CA ALA A 61 -34.63 9.90 -26.10
C ALA A 61 -35.59 10.96 -26.65
N SER A 62 -35.30 12.23 -26.37
CA SER A 62 -36.05 13.33 -26.97
C SER A 62 -35.71 13.46 -28.46
N GLN A 63 -36.63 14.00 -29.26
CA GLN A 63 -36.36 14.26 -30.69
C GLN A 63 -35.14 15.17 -30.89
N TYR A 64 -34.86 16.06 -29.93
CA TYR A 64 -33.68 16.91 -29.93
C TYR A 64 -32.39 16.10 -29.70
N ASP A 65 -32.38 15.20 -28.70
CA ASP A 65 -31.24 14.33 -28.40
C ASP A 65 -30.92 13.40 -29.57
N ILE A 66 -31.95 12.90 -30.27
CA ILE A 66 -31.79 12.05 -31.46
C ILE A 66 -31.19 12.87 -32.61
N ALA A 67 -31.71 14.07 -32.87
CA ALA A 67 -31.23 14.94 -33.95
C ALA A 67 -29.78 15.41 -33.76
N ALA A 68 -29.32 15.51 -32.50
CA ALA A 68 -27.94 15.90 -32.18
C ALA A 68 -26.91 14.80 -32.49
N ILE A 69 -27.33 13.53 -32.58
CA ILE A 69 -26.43 12.39 -32.79
C ILE A 69 -26.62 11.74 -34.16
N LYS A 70 -27.84 11.77 -34.71
CA LYS A 70 -28.17 11.12 -35.99
C LYS A 70 -27.48 11.84 -37.14
N ASN A 71 -26.46 11.19 -37.73
CA ASN A 71 -25.93 11.60 -39.03
C ASN A 71 -26.93 11.20 -40.12
N LYS A 72 -26.88 11.86 -41.29
CA LYS A 72 -27.84 11.65 -42.39
C LYS A 72 -27.86 10.21 -42.96
N ASP A 73 -26.88 9.37 -42.63
CA ASP A 73 -26.68 8.03 -43.20
C ASP A 73 -26.93 6.86 -42.22
N ASP A 74 -27.54 7.10 -41.05
CA ASP A 74 -27.76 6.03 -40.06
C ASP A 74 -29.11 5.28 -40.23
N ASP A 75 -29.04 4.05 -40.77
CA ASP A 75 -30.14 3.07 -40.98
C ASP A 75 -30.66 2.44 -39.67
N PHE A 76 -31.33 3.24 -38.84
CA PHE A 76 -31.99 2.77 -37.60
C PHE A 76 -33.51 2.91 -37.65
N GLU A 77 -34.14 2.51 -38.76
CA GLU A 77 -35.60 2.64 -38.92
C GLU A 77 -36.40 1.80 -37.91
N ASN A 78 -35.81 0.73 -37.36
CA ASN A 78 -36.48 -0.21 -36.44
C ASN A 78 -35.92 -0.21 -35.01
N ALA A 79 -35.03 0.72 -34.64
CA ALA A 79 -34.44 0.77 -33.30
C ALA A 79 -35.10 1.85 -32.43
N GLY A 80 -35.35 1.53 -31.16
CA GLY A 80 -35.80 2.52 -30.16
C GLY A 80 -34.63 3.36 -29.67
N TRP A 81 -34.82 4.67 -29.52
CA TRP A 81 -33.79 5.58 -29.02
C TRP A 81 -33.99 5.90 -27.56
N TYR A 82 -32.91 5.76 -26.78
CA TYR A 82 -32.92 5.95 -25.33
C TYR A 82 -31.75 6.82 -24.90
N THR A 83 -31.93 7.56 -23.81
CA THR A 83 -30.90 8.40 -23.22
C THR A 83 -30.55 7.88 -21.83
N PHE A 84 -29.26 7.59 -21.63
CA PHE A 84 -28.68 7.31 -20.34
C PHE A 84 -28.23 8.64 -19.72
N ALA A 85 -28.92 9.08 -18.67
CA ALA A 85 -28.63 10.32 -17.97
C ALA A 85 -27.91 10.03 -16.65
N GLU A 86 -26.67 10.49 -16.53
CA GLU A 86 -25.93 10.46 -15.28
C GLU A 86 -26.35 11.66 -14.43
N SER A 87 -26.93 11.40 -13.26
CA SER A 87 -27.56 12.47 -12.44
C SER A 87 -26.57 13.45 -11.80
N ILE A 88 -25.26 13.23 -11.92
CA ILE A 88 -24.22 13.97 -11.19
C ILE A 88 -23.46 14.97 -12.08
N ASP A 89 -23.12 14.59 -13.30
CA ASP A 89 -22.35 15.43 -14.24
C ASP A 89 -23.22 16.02 -15.35
N ALA A 90 -24.54 15.79 -15.29
CA ALA A 90 -25.49 16.06 -16.36
C ALA A 90 -25.07 15.46 -17.72
N SER A 91 -24.13 14.50 -17.73
CA SER A 91 -23.73 13.79 -18.94
C SER A 91 -24.90 12.93 -19.40
N ARG A 92 -25.26 13.11 -20.67
CA ARG A 92 -26.33 12.38 -21.33
C ARG A 92 -25.71 11.63 -22.50
N ARG A 93 -26.01 10.34 -22.60
CA ARG A 93 -25.57 9.48 -23.69
C ARG A 93 -26.80 8.90 -24.36
N THR A 94 -27.07 9.37 -25.58
CA THR A 94 -28.21 8.90 -26.38
C THR A 94 -27.75 7.80 -27.32
N VAL A 95 -28.46 6.69 -27.31
CA VAL A 95 -28.09 5.46 -28.03
C VAL A 95 -29.33 4.82 -28.66
N ALA A 96 -29.10 4.10 -29.76
CA ALA A 96 -30.09 3.22 -30.37
C ALA A 96 -30.03 1.86 -29.69
N ILE A 97 -31.20 1.30 -29.38
CA ILE A 97 -31.37 -0.04 -28.83
C ILE A 97 -32.19 -0.87 -29.82
N SER A 98 -31.59 -1.95 -30.31
CA SER A 98 -32.27 -2.93 -31.16
C SER A 98 -32.55 -4.20 -30.34
N ILE A 99 -33.78 -4.71 -30.48
CA ILE A 99 -34.29 -5.87 -29.76
C ILE A 99 -34.52 -6.97 -30.80
N LEU A 100 -33.93 -8.15 -30.57
CA LEU A 100 -34.05 -9.28 -31.49
C LEU A 100 -35.43 -9.97 -31.40
N ASP A 101 -36.04 -9.97 -30.21
CA ASP A 101 -37.34 -10.57 -29.92
C ASP A 101 -38.17 -9.65 -29.00
N GLU A 102 -39.22 -9.05 -29.55
CA GLU A 102 -40.11 -8.13 -28.83
C GLU A 102 -41.06 -8.84 -27.85
N GLU A 103 -41.22 -10.16 -27.96
CA GLU A 103 -42.05 -10.95 -27.05
C GLU A 103 -41.27 -11.30 -25.76
N ASP A 104 -39.99 -11.69 -25.88
CA ASP A 104 -39.08 -12.03 -24.75
C ASP A 104 -37.95 -11.02 -24.56
N VAL A 105 -38.33 -9.78 -24.21
CA VAL A 105 -37.40 -8.68 -23.95
C VAL A 105 -36.57 -8.96 -22.69
N LYS A 106 -35.25 -9.11 -22.86
CA LYS A 106 -34.24 -9.27 -21.79
C LYS A 106 -32.97 -8.50 -22.16
N VAL A 107 -32.09 -8.22 -21.20
CA VAL A 107 -30.82 -7.51 -21.50
C VAL A 107 -29.97 -8.29 -22.50
N GLU A 108 -29.98 -9.62 -22.42
CA GLU A 108 -29.20 -10.50 -23.30
C GLU A 108 -29.72 -10.53 -24.75
N THR A 109 -30.96 -10.09 -24.99
CA THR A 109 -31.56 -10.01 -26.34
C THR A 109 -31.51 -8.59 -26.93
N MET A 110 -30.88 -7.66 -26.22
CA MET A 110 -30.71 -6.26 -26.63
C MET A 110 -29.30 -5.97 -27.15
N THR A 111 -29.23 -5.10 -28.15
CA THR A 111 -27.97 -4.51 -28.62
C THR A 111 -28.03 -3.00 -28.56
N ILE A 112 -26.95 -2.37 -28.08
CA ILE A 112 -26.83 -0.92 -27.87
C ILE A 112 -25.69 -0.38 -28.75
N GLY A 113 -25.93 0.76 -29.41
CA GLY A 113 -24.90 1.46 -30.16
C GLY A 113 -25.33 2.86 -30.60
N THR A 114 -24.38 3.63 -31.14
CA THR A 114 -24.63 4.97 -31.71
C THR A 114 -24.59 4.97 -33.24
N GLY A 115 -24.43 3.81 -33.87
CA GLY A 115 -24.20 3.59 -35.31
C GLY A 115 -24.29 2.10 -35.63
N ALA A 116 -24.77 1.72 -36.83
CA ALA A 116 -25.01 0.31 -37.19
C ALA A 116 -23.73 -0.56 -37.08
N SER A 117 -22.57 0.04 -37.33
CA SER A 117 -21.24 -0.58 -37.21
C SER A 117 -20.72 -0.72 -35.76
N ASN A 118 -21.39 -0.10 -34.79
CA ASN A 118 -20.95 -0.02 -33.39
C ASN A 118 -21.94 -0.65 -32.39
N MET A 119 -22.89 -1.46 -32.88
CA MET A 119 -23.83 -2.19 -32.02
C MET A 119 -23.08 -3.27 -31.22
N ARG A 120 -23.31 -3.31 -29.91
CA ARG A 120 -22.77 -4.31 -28.99
C ARG A 120 -23.89 -4.88 -28.12
N ASP A 121 -23.67 -6.08 -27.60
CA ASP A 121 -24.51 -6.65 -26.52
C ASP A 121 -24.73 -5.62 -25.40
N ALA A 122 -25.97 -5.45 -24.96
CA ALA A 122 -26.35 -4.39 -24.01
C ALA A 122 -25.59 -4.50 -22.68
N ALA A 123 -25.46 -5.70 -22.13
CA ALA A 123 -24.74 -5.92 -20.88
C ALA A 123 -23.26 -5.53 -21.02
N SER A 124 -22.63 -5.95 -22.12
CA SER A 124 -21.23 -5.64 -22.43
C SER A 124 -21.02 -4.15 -22.68
N TRP A 125 -21.94 -3.48 -23.37
CA TRP A 125 -21.86 -2.05 -23.63
C TRP A 125 -21.95 -1.25 -22.32
N ILE A 126 -22.94 -1.57 -21.46
CA ILE A 126 -23.15 -0.90 -20.18
C ILE A 126 -21.92 -1.07 -19.27
N ARG A 127 -21.42 -2.30 -19.10
CA ARG A 127 -20.23 -2.55 -18.27
C ARG A 127 -19.00 -1.82 -18.80
N ASN A 128 -18.72 -1.88 -20.09
CA ASN A 128 -17.55 -1.21 -20.67
C ASN A 128 -17.63 0.32 -20.60
N THR A 129 -18.85 0.88 -20.60
CA THR A 129 -19.07 2.33 -20.57
C THR A 129 -18.98 2.87 -19.14
N TYR A 130 -19.45 2.11 -18.15
CA TYR A 130 -19.66 2.62 -16.78
C TYR A 130 -18.85 1.91 -15.69
N CYS A 131 -18.18 0.79 -15.96
CA CYS A 131 -17.17 0.25 -15.03
C CYS A 131 -15.91 1.12 -15.08
N THR A 132 -15.53 1.67 -13.94
CA THR A 132 -14.27 2.42 -13.83
C THR A 132 -13.12 1.41 -13.82
N ASP A 133 -12.08 1.63 -14.63
CA ASP A 133 -10.85 0.83 -14.55
C ASP A 133 -10.16 1.10 -13.20
N LEU A 134 -10.42 0.23 -12.23
CA LEU A 134 -9.87 0.34 -10.88
C LEU A 134 -8.34 0.31 -10.89
N GLN A 135 -7.70 -0.34 -11.87
CA GLN A 135 -6.24 -0.43 -11.96
C GLN A 135 -5.60 0.87 -12.46
N LYS A 136 -6.28 1.62 -13.34
CA LYS A 136 -5.81 2.94 -13.81
C LYS A 136 -6.12 4.08 -12.87
N THR A 137 -7.20 3.95 -12.09
CA THR A 137 -7.72 5.09 -11.34
C THR A 137 -7.21 5.10 -9.89
N TRP A 138 -7.00 3.93 -9.26
CA TRP A 138 -6.78 3.86 -7.81
C TRP A 138 -5.43 3.22 -7.47
N PRO A 139 -4.54 3.90 -6.72
CA PRO A 139 -3.30 3.29 -6.24
C PRO A 139 -3.60 2.14 -5.27
N LYS A 140 -2.68 1.18 -5.17
CA LYS A 140 -2.75 -0.13 -4.49
C LYS A 140 -3.14 -0.13 -2.98
N LYS A 141 -3.51 1.00 -2.38
CA LYS A 141 -4.00 1.09 -1.00
C LYS A 141 -5.18 2.08 -0.92
N PHE A 142 -6.36 1.58 -0.52
CA PHE A 142 -7.53 2.42 -0.29
C PHE A 142 -7.25 3.44 0.84
N SER A 143 -7.72 4.68 0.68
CA SER A 143 -7.72 5.68 1.75
C SER A 143 -8.73 5.29 2.84
N ALA A 144 -8.65 5.90 4.02
CA ALA A 144 -9.64 5.66 5.09
C ALA A 144 -11.08 5.96 4.64
N ILE A 145 -11.26 6.95 3.78
CA ILE A 145 -12.55 7.32 3.19
C ILE A 145 -13.05 6.20 2.27
N HIS A 146 -12.18 5.64 1.43
CA HIS A 146 -12.55 4.54 0.54
C HIS A 146 -12.92 3.25 1.31
N TYR A 147 -12.28 2.98 2.45
CA TYR A 147 -12.67 1.84 3.31
C TYR A 147 -14.03 2.04 3.99
N ASP A 148 -14.34 3.24 4.45
CA ASP A 148 -15.67 3.56 5.00
C ASP A 148 -16.75 3.42 3.93
N GLU A 149 -16.43 3.74 2.69
CA GLU A 149 -17.31 3.60 1.54
C GLU A 149 -17.56 2.16 1.13
N GLN A 150 -16.49 1.38 1.02
CA GLN A 150 -16.58 -0.05 0.76
C GLN A 150 -17.41 -0.72 1.87
N ARG A 151 -17.23 -0.32 3.13
CA ARG A 151 -18.03 -0.79 4.27
C ARG A 151 -19.51 -0.43 4.10
N LYS A 152 -19.83 0.82 3.78
CA LYS A 152 -21.22 1.27 3.54
C LYS A 152 -21.87 0.52 2.37
N TRP A 153 -21.12 0.28 1.28
CA TRP A 153 -21.57 -0.52 0.15
C TRP A 153 -21.86 -1.97 0.55
N TRP A 154 -20.94 -2.63 1.25
CA TRP A 154 -21.14 -3.99 1.77
C TRP A 154 -22.36 -4.11 2.69
N ILE A 155 -22.58 -3.13 3.58
CA ILE A 155 -23.77 -3.12 4.46
C ILE A 155 -25.06 -3.01 3.63
N LYS A 156 -25.08 -2.17 2.59
CA LYS A 156 -26.27 -1.94 1.76
C LYS A 156 -26.58 -3.09 0.79
N THR A 157 -25.56 -3.79 0.28
CA THR A 157 -25.81 -4.92 -0.63
C THR A 157 -26.42 -6.12 0.10
N GLY A 158 -26.30 -6.20 1.43
CA GLY A 158 -26.81 -7.32 2.23
C GLY A 158 -26.15 -8.66 1.88
N LYS A 159 -25.14 -8.65 1.01
CA LYS A 159 -24.36 -9.81 0.64
C LYS A 159 -23.34 -10.04 1.75
N PHE A 160 -23.38 -11.23 2.33
CA PHE A 160 -22.35 -11.70 3.23
C PHE A 160 -21.81 -13.00 2.65
N PHE A 161 -20.50 -13.16 2.70
CA PHE A 161 -19.89 -14.47 2.51
C PHE A 161 -19.63 -15.05 3.89
N LYS A 162 -19.97 -16.32 4.08
CA LYS A 162 -19.57 -17.01 5.30
C LYS A 162 -18.08 -17.27 5.20
N LEU A 163 -17.31 -16.64 6.09
CA LEU A 163 -15.85 -16.71 6.07
C LEU A 163 -15.34 -18.15 5.93
N LEU A 164 -15.93 -19.10 6.65
CA LEU A 164 -15.51 -20.52 6.64
C LEU A 164 -15.97 -21.32 5.42
N GLU A 165 -16.87 -20.79 4.59
CA GLU A 165 -17.23 -21.41 3.31
C GLU A 165 -16.27 -20.98 2.17
N LEU A 166 -15.41 -19.99 2.43
CA LEU A 166 -14.36 -19.62 1.49
C LEU A 166 -13.21 -20.66 1.51
N PRO A 167 -12.60 -20.95 0.34
CA PRO A 167 -11.33 -21.64 0.27
C PRO A 167 -10.26 -20.99 1.16
N LEU A 168 -9.31 -21.79 1.64
CA LEU A 168 -8.27 -21.32 2.56
C LEU A 168 -7.48 -20.16 1.98
N GLU A 169 -7.19 -20.19 0.68
CA GLU A 169 -6.43 -19.18 -0.05
C GLU A 169 -7.09 -17.81 0.07
N LEU A 170 -8.42 -17.73 -0.11
CA LEU A 170 -9.16 -16.48 0.04
C LEU A 170 -9.25 -16.03 1.50
N ARG A 171 -9.29 -16.97 2.46
CA ARG A 171 -9.27 -16.64 3.89
C ARG A 171 -7.91 -16.08 4.31
N GLU A 172 -6.81 -16.60 3.77
CA GLU A 172 -5.47 -16.08 4.01
C GLU A 172 -5.31 -14.64 3.50
N GLU A 173 -5.88 -14.28 2.35
CA GLU A 173 -5.93 -12.89 1.89
C GLU A 173 -6.65 -11.97 2.90
N ILE A 174 -7.79 -12.44 3.44
CA ILE A 174 -8.51 -11.71 4.49
C ILE A 174 -7.64 -11.57 5.74
N TYR A 175 -6.95 -12.64 6.16
CA TYR A 175 -6.03 -12.58 7.31
C TYR A 175 -4.89 -11.59 7.09
N ARG A 176 -4.32 -11.54 5.88
CA ARG A 176 -3.31 -10.55 5.50
C ARG A 176 -3.80 -9.12 5.70
N HIS A 177 -5.00 -8.82 5.23
CA HIS A 177 -5.59 -7.49 5.34
C HIS A 177 -5.96 -7.13 6.79
N VAL A 178 -6.43 -8.08 7.59
CA VAL A 178 -6.84 -7.82 8.98
C VAL A 178 -5.64 -7.68 9.92
N LEU A 179 -4.61 -8.49 9.74
CA LEU A 179 -3.44 -8.52 10.61
C LEU A 179 -2.37 -7.49 10.23
N GLU A 180 -2.49 -6.87 9.06
CA GLU A 180 -1.47 -6.04 8.42
C GLU A 180 -0.23 -6.85 7.99
N PRO A 181 0.39 -6.51 6.84
CA PRO A 181 1.52 -7.28 6.31
C PRO A 181 2.80 -7.11 7.16
N VAL A 182 2.94 -5.99 7.87
CA VAL A 182 4.11 -5.67 8.69
C VAL A 182 3.68 -5.57 10.15
N VAL A 183 4.38 -6.28 11.02
CA VAL A 183 4.14 -6.25 12.46
C VAL A 183 5.42 -5.92 13.21
N VAL A 184 5.31 -5.09 14.26
CA VAL A 184 6.45 -4.68 15.11
C VAL A 184 6.43 -5.55 16.37
N PRO A 185 7.26 -6.60 16.46
CA PRO A 185 7.23 -7.54 17.57
C PRO A 185 7.70 -6.88 18.87
N ASP A 186 7.23 -7.44 19.99
CA ASP A 186 7.72 -7.15 21.33
C ASP A 186 7.68 -8.46 22.14
N ILE A 187 8.11 -8.40 23.39
CA ILE A 187 8.27 -9.57 24.25
C ILE A 187 7.50 -9.41 25.55
N VAL A 188 6.93 -10.50 26.05
CA VAL A 188 6.40 -10.59 27.41
C VAL A 188 7.48 -11.22 28.27
N THR A 189 8.06 -10.46 29.19
CA THR A 189 9.18 -10.93 30.02
C THR A 189 8.74 -11.69 31.27
N GLU A 190 7.48 -11.51 31.68
CA GLU A 190 6.88 -12.19 32.81
C GLU A 190 6.28 -13.54 32.38
N GLY A 191 6.52 -14.60 33.15
CA GLY A 191 6.01 -15.93 32.85
C GLY A 191 6.65 -16.59 31.63
N THR A 192 5.85 -16.93 30.62
CA THR A 192 6.21 -17.86 29.53
C THR A 192 7.22 -17.34 28.50
N ARG A 193 7.76 -16.12 28.66
CA ARG A 193 8.73 -15.49 27.75
C ARG A 193 8.36 -15.68 26.28
N ARG A 194 7.26 -15.06 25.84
CA ARG A 194 6.69 -15.22 24.49
C ARG A 194 6.84 -13.96 23.66
N PHE A 195 7.00 -14.16 22.35
CA PHE A 195 6.79 -13.11 21.36
C PHE A 195 5.33 -12.70 21.29
N ILE A 196 5.11 -11.40 21.14
CA ILE A 196 3.82 -10.85 20.72
C ILE A 196 3.96 -10.29 19.31
N LEU A 197 2.96 -10.57 18.47
CA LEU A 197 2.98 -10.25 17.04
C LEU A 197 3.18 -8.77 16.79
N GLY A 198 2.54 -7.91 17.59
CA GLY A 198 3.03 -6.56 17.67
C GLY A 198 2.18 -5.61 18.48
N VAL A 199 2.83 -4.50 18.81
CA VAL A 199 2.28 -3.38 19.59
C VAL A 199 2.08 -2.12 18.72
N GLY A 200 2.32 -2.25 17.41
CA GLY A 200 2.41 -1.14 16.47
C GLY A 200 3.61 -0.23 16.77
N LEU A 201 3.81 0.76 15.91
CA LEU A 201 4.75 1.85 16.10
C LEU A 201 4.08 3.13 15.65
N ALA A 202 3.89 4.06 16.58
CA ALA A 202 3.33 5.37 16.32
C ALA A 202 4.16 6.41 17.03
N PHE A 203 4.57 7.45 16.32
CA PHE A 203 5.49 8.46 16.84
C PHE A 203 4.77 9.61 17.58
N GLY A 204 3.47 9.50 17.80
CA GLY A 204 2.61 10.49 18.47
C GLY A 204 1.98 11.48 17.49
N PRO A 205 1.29 12.54 17.94
CA PRO A 205 0.89 13.62 17.04
C PRO A 205 2.14 14.19 16.36
N ALA A 206 2.12 14.23 15.04
CA ALA A 206 3.14 14.89 14.26
C ALA A 206 2.84 16.39 14.26
N SER A 207 3.84 17.24 14.56
CA SER A 207 3.77 18.64 14.10
C SER A 207 3.64 18.65 12.56
N VAL A 208 3.26 19.76 11.95
CA VAL A 208 3.11 19.85 10.48
C VAL A 208 4.41 19.46 9.77
N ALA A 209 5.56 19.90 10.28
CA ALA A 209 6.89 19.49 9.81
C ALA A 209 7.21 18.00 10.00
N GLU A 210 6.49 17.32 10.90
CA GLU A 210 6.64 15.88 11.18
C GLU A 210 5.60 15.00 10.48
N ARG A 211 4.61 15.57 9.78
CA ARG A 211 3.53 14.79 9.12
C ARG A 211 4.08 13.84 8.06
N ASN A 212 5.24 14.17 7.49
CA ASN A 212 5.82 13.43 6.38
C ASN A 212 6.86 12.39 6.83
N ARG A 213 7.02 12.15 8.14
CA ARG A 213 7.96 11.13 8.65
C ARG A 213 7.56 9.71 8.27
N ASP A 214 8.45 8.74 8.52
CA ASP A 214 8.16 7.31 8.31
C ASP A 214 6.76 6.93 8.83
N PRO A 215 5.94 6.23 8.02
CA PRO A 215 4.54 6.00 8.35
C PRO A 215 4.43 5.17 9.62
N ASP A 216 3.47 5.55 10.46
CA ASP A 216 3.14 4.76 11.64
C ASP A 216 2.78 3.31 11.21
N VAL A 217 3.30 2.33 11.94
CA VAL A 217 2.93 0.93 11.76
C VAL A 217 1.72 0.65 12.66
N PRO A 218 0.53 0.38 12.09
CA PRO A 218 -0.66 0.12 12.88
C PRO A 218 -0.49 -1.12 13.75
N ARG A 219 -1.29 -1.19 14.82
CA ARG A 219 -1.39 -2.41 15.63
C ARG A 219 -2.13 -3.49 14.82
N PRO A 220 -1.61 -4.73 14.75
CA PRO A 220 -2.34 -5.81 14.13
C PRO A 220 -3.69 -6.02 14.83
N ASN A 221 -4.78 -6.20 14.08
CA ASN A 221 -6.09 -6.46 14.67
C ASN A 221 -6.19 -7.93 15.12
N LEU A 222 -5.69 -8.21 16.33
CA LEU A 222 -5.70 -9.56 16.90
C LEU A 222 -7.11 -10.05 17.29
N ASN A 223 -8.15 -9.22 17.18
CA ASN A 223 -9.52 -9.64 17.50
C ASN A 223 -10.02 -10.76 16.58
N ILE A 224 -9.46 -10.88 15.38
CA ILE A 224 -9.78 -11.98 14.45
C ILE A 224 -9.52 -13.36 15.08
N MET A 225 -8.53 -13.46 15.97
CA MET A 225 -8.17 -14.70 16.65
C MET A 225 -9.23 -15.17 17.64
N TYR A 226 -10.15 -14.30 18.07
CA TYR A 226 -11.22 -14.64 19.01
C TYR A 226 -12.52 -15.06 18.33
N VAL A 227 -12.61 -15.02 17.00
CA VAL A 227 -13.85 -15.32 16.27
C VAL A 227 -14.29 -16.76 16.48
N ASN A 228 -13.40 -17.74 16.26
CA ASN A 228 -13.60 -19.15 16.61
C ASN A 228 -12.27 -19.91 16.59
N LYS A 229 -12.27 -21.18 17.02
CA LYS A 229 -11.06 -22.02 17.12
C LYS A 229 -10.36 -22.28 15.77
N GLN A 230 -11.11 -22.38 14.67
CA GLN A 230 -10.51 -22.59 13.34
C GLN A 230 -9.82 -21.32 12.86
N VAL A 231 -10.55 -20.19 12.86
CA VAL A 231 -10.01 -18.87 12.50
C VAL A 231 -8.83 -18.50 13.37
N CYS A 232 -8.87 -18.81 14.68
CA CYS A 232 -7.75 -18.62 15.58
C CYS A 232 -6.49 -19.33 15.10
N ARG A 233 -6.59 -20.63 14.76
CA ARG A 233 -5.47 -21.43 14.27
C ARG A 233 -4.96 -20.93 12.92
N GLU A 234 -5.85 -20.69 11.96
CA GLU A 234 -5.50 -20.28 10.60
C GLU A 234 -4.87 -18.88 10.59
N SER A 235 -5.49 -17.90 11.27
CA SER A 235 -4.95 -16.53 11.36
C SER A 235 -3.65 -16.46 12.17
N SER A 236 -3.48 -17.25 13.23
CA SER A 236 -2.22 -17.30 13.97
C SER A 236 -1.10 -17.92 13.13
N ALA A 237 -1.38 -19.03 12.44
CA ALA A 237 -0.42 -19.65 11.53
C ALA A 237 0.00 -18.68 10.42
N PHE A 238 -0.97 -17.97 9.83
CA PHE A 238 -0.69 -16.92 8.85
C PHE A 238 0.16 -15.79 9.46
N ALA A 239 -0.22 -15.26 10.62
CA ALA A 239 0.49 -14.17 11.28
C ALA A 239 1.95 -14.52 11.58
N TYR A 240 2.21 -15.77 12.00
CA TYR A 240 3.57 -16.22 12.25
C TYR A 240 4.34 -16.38 10.93
N ARG A 241 3.76 -17.10 9.96
CA ARG A 241 4.43 -17.51 8.73
C ARG A 241 4.64 -16.39 7.70
N GLU A 242 3.63 -15.54 7.49
CA GLU A 242 3.56 -14.64 6.32
C GLU A 242 3.75 -13.16 6.66
N SER A 243 3.57 -12.75 7.91
CA SER A 243 3.80 -11.34 8.26
C SER A 243 5.28 -11.01 8.38
N ILE A 244 5.65 -9.82 7.96
CA ILE A 244 7.00 -9.27 8.08
C ILE A 244 7.21 -8.82 9.52
N LYS A 245 8.25 -9.33 10.18
CA LYS A 245 8.64 -8.92 11.54
C LYS A 245 9.62 -7.76 11.44
N ARG A 246 9.14 -6.54 11.73
CA ARG A 246 9.96 -5.31 11.69
C ARG A 246 10.68 -5.09 13.00
N PHE A 247 11.98 -5.32 13.02
CA PHE A 247 12.86 -4.97 14.13
C PHE A 247 13.37 -3.55 13.95
N THR A 248 12.80 -2.62 14.71
CA THR A 248 13.08 -1.19 14.60
C THR A 248 13.99 -0.69 15.71
N SER A 249 14.97 0.16 15.37
CA SER A 249 15.74 0.94 16.34
C SER A 249 15.15 2.33 16.60
N LEU A 250 14.10 2.71 15.86
CA LEU A 250 13.43 4.00 15.98
C LEU A 250 12.52 4.03 17.21
N TYR A 251 13.13 4.03 18.38
CA TYR A 251 12.42 4.11 19.64
C TYR A 251 12.01 5.55 19.95
N SER A 252 10.72 5.84 19.84
CA SER A 252 10.17 7.12 20.32
C SER A 252 9.75 7.00 21.78
N ARG A 253 10.46 7.66 22.71
CA ARG A 253 9.98 7.87 24.10
C ARG A 253 8.68 8.67 24.15
N LEU A 254 8.32 9.35 23.06
CA LEU A 254 7.14 10.21 22.92
C LEU A 254 5.95 9.48 22.25
N GLY A 255 6.14 8.25 21.78
CA GLY A 255 5.17 7.51 20.96
C GLY A 255 4.65 6.21 21.59
N ARG A 256 3.76 5.51 20.88
CA ARG A 256 3.40 4.11 21.17
C ARG A 256 4.32 3.21 20.35
N GLY A 257 5.01 2.28 20.98
CA GLY A 257 5.94 1.39 20.29
C GLY A 257 6.27 0.18 21.14
N PRO A 258 7.24 -0.65 20.70
CA PRO A 258 7.73 -1.75 21.53
C PRO A 258 8.16 -1.22 22.89
N LYS A 259 7.78 -1.89 23.97
CA LYS A 259 8.16 -1.49 25.33
C LYS A 259 9.64 -1.76 25.59
N HIS A 260 10.18 -2.76 24.91
CA HIS A 260 11.56 -3.18 25.04
C HIS A 260 12.44 -2.62 23.93
N PHE A 261 13.71 -2.36 24.25
CA PHE A 261 14.71 -1.98 23.25
C PHE A 261 14.99 -3.11 22.27
N LEU A 262 15.34 -2.75 21.04
CA LEU A 262 15.69 -3.65 19.95
C LEU A 262 16.61 -4.79 20.40
N PHE A 263 17.70 -4.48 21.10
CA PHE A 263 18.66 -5.47 21.59
C PHE A 263 17.99 -6.60 22.40
N LYS A 264 17.08 -6.25 23.31
CA LYS A 264 16.41 -7.23 24.16
C LYS A 264 15.42 -8.09 23.37
N ILE A 265 14.70 -7.49 22.43
CA ILE A 265 13.77 -8.19 21.53
C ILE A 265 14.57 -9.14 20.61
N TRP A 266 15.70 -8.67 20.09
CA TRP A 266 16.60 -9.43 19.23
C TRP A 266 17.21 -10.63 19.95
N GLN A 267 17.74 -10.44 21.16
CA GLN A 267 18.24 -11.56 21.97
C GLN A 267 17.14 -12.60 22.22
N HIS A 268 15.90 -12.18 22.39
CA HIS A 268 14.79 -13.11 22.53
C HIS A 268 14.52 -13.89 21.23
N ALA A 269 14.73 -13.27 20.06
CA ALA A 269 14.54 -13.91 18.76
C ALA A 269 15.59 -14.99 18.51
N LEU A 270 16.84 -14.72 18.88
CA LEU A 270 17.93 -15.69 18.78
C LEU A 270 17.74 -16.88 19.73
N ASN A 271 17.07 -16.67 20.86
CA ASN A 271 16.77 -17.74 21.82
C ASN A 271 15.44 -18.45 21.54
N PHE A 272 14.76 -18.11 20.43
CA PHE A 272 13.53 -18.81 20.05
C PHE A 272 13.88 -20.24 19.61
N PRO A 273 13.20 -21.28 20.14
CA PRO A 273 13.55 -22.66 19.82
C PRO A 273 13.57 -22.91 18.31
N PRO A 274 14.66 -23.42 17.72
CA PRO A 274 14.80 -23.57 16.27
C PRO A 274 13.70 -24.44 15.64
N GLU A 275 13.29 -25.50 16.34
CA GLU A 275 12.22 -26.40 15.89
C GLU A 275 10.89 -25.66 15.80
N LEU A 276 10.60 -24.81 16.79
CA LEU A 276 9.40 -23.98 16.81
C LEU A 276 9.49 -22.86 15.77
N ALA A 277 10.67 -22.28 15.54
CA ALA A 277 10.91 -21.27 14.51
C ALA A 277 10.58 -21.83 13.12
N LEU A 278 11.06 -23.05 12.84
CA LEU A 278 10.81 -23.74 11.58
C LEU A 278 9.34 -24.15 11.42
N GLN A 279 8.74 -24.70 12.48
CA GLN A 279 7.34 -25.13 12.44
C GLN A 279 6.37 -23.96 12.25
N THR A 280 6.63 -22.82 12.89
CA THR A 280 5.74 -21.65 12.84
C THR A 280 6.05 -20.68 11.71
N GLY A 281 7.28 -20.70 11.17
CA GLY A 281 7.77 -19.72 10.22
C GLY A 281 7.88 -18.31 10.80
N PHE A 282 7.93 -18.14 12.13
CA PHE A 282 7.82 -16.81 12.77
C PHE A 282 8.84 -15.78 12.28
N LEU A 283 10.09 -16.21 12.09
CA LEU A 283 11.23 -15.37 11.69
C LEU A 283 11.56 -15.52 10.20
N ARG A 284 10.58 -15.96 9.39
CA ARG A 284 10.76 -16.21 7.96
C ARG A 284 10.98 -14.93 7.16
N HIS A 285 10.27 -13.87 7.52
CA HIS A 285 10.32 -12.58 6.86
C HIS A 285 10.70 -11.52 7.87
N ILE A 286 11.92 -10.98 7.77
CA ILE A 286 12.46 -9.98 8.68
C ILE A 286 12.66 -8.67 7.93
N GLN A 287 12.29 -7.58 8.59
CA GLN A 287 12.65 -6.24 8.15
C GLN A 287 13.45 -5.55 9.26
N LEU A 288 14.60 -5.01 8.92
CA LEU A 288 15.43 -4.21 9.84
C LEU A 288 15.20 -2.74 9.52
N GLU A 289 14.66 -1.99 10.48
CA GLU A 289 14.44 -0.55 10.35
C GLU A 289 15.40 0.18 11.28
N MET A 290 16.41 0.83 10.71
CA MET A 290 17.51 1.42 11.46
C MET A 290 17.95 2.76 10.90
N ASP A 291 18.47 3.62 11.77
CA ASP A 291 19.26 4.78 11.34
C ASP A 291 20.69 4.36 10.95
N ALA A 292 21.47 5.28 10.38
CA ALA A 292 22.82 4.98 9.92
C ALA A 292 23.75 4.54 11.08
N VAL A 293 23.57 5.08 12.29
CA VAL A 293 24.38 4.68 13.45
C VAL A 293 24.19 3.21 13.77
N GLU A 294 22.95 2.75 13.82
CA GLU A 294 22.63 1.36 14.17
C GLU A 294 23.03 0.39 13.05
N TYR A 295 22.88 0.78 11.77
CA TYR A 295 23.38 -0.01 10.64
C TYR A 295 24.91 -0.23 10.74
N PHE A 296 25.70 0.83 10.98
CA PHE A 296 27.15 0.66 11.15
C PHE A 296 27.51 -0.08 12.44
N ALA A 297 26.78 0.15 13.52
CA ALA A 297 26.99 -0.55 14.78
C ALA A 297 26.79 -2.07 14.62
N CYS A 298 25.81 -2.52 13.82
CA CYS A 298 25.51 -3.95 13.67
C CYS A 298 26.59 -4.75 12.91
N ILE A 299 27.44 -4.05 12.15
CA ILE A 299 28.65 -4.60 11.51
C ILE A 299 29.94 -4.25 12.26
N GLY A 300 29.82 -3.65 13.45
CA GLY A 300 30.95 -3.39 14.34
C GLY A 300 31.77 -2.14 13.99
N ILE A 301 31.17 -1.17 13.32
CA ILE A 301 31.84 0.06 12.93
C ILE A 301 31.27 1.23 13.74
N TYR A 302 32.16 1.91 14.46
CA TYR A 302 31.82 3.00 15.38
C TYR A 302 32.67 4.23 15.09
N PRO A 303 32.30 5.05 14.09
CA PRO A 303 33.06 6.21 13.69
C PRO A 303 33.39 7.14 14.87
N SER A 304 34.59 7.71 14.84
CA SER A 304 35.07 8.70 15.80
C SER A 304 35.86 9.78 15.07
N SER A 305 36.11 10.91 15.73
CA SER A 305 36.76 12.05 15.08
C SER A 305 38.13 11.75 14.49
N THR A 306 38.85 10.79 15.08
CA THR A 306 40.17 10.34 14.63
C THR A 306 40.13 9.08 13.77
N TYR A 307 39.05 8.29 13.85
CA TYR A 307 38.92 7.01 13.17
C TYR A 307 37.49 6.82 12.64
N PRO A 308 37.19 7.20 11.38
CA PRO A 308 35.85 7.19 10.80
C PRO A 308 35.34 5.79 10.46
N LEU A 309 36.20 4.77 10.52
CA LEU A 309 35.85 3.35 10.35
C LEU A 309 36.35 2.50 11.54
N ARG A 310 36.34 3.06 12.75
CA ARG A 310 36.85 2.35 13.93
C ARG A 310 36.06 1.07 14.17
N ALA A 311 36.72 -0.06 14.04
CA ALA A 311 36.15 -1.35 14.36
C ALA A 311 36.05 -1.56 15.88
N LYS A 312 34.89 -2.00 16.36
CA LYS A 312 34.67 -2.51 17.72
C LYS A 312 33.66 -3.66 17.68
N THR A 313 33.66 -4.49 18.71
CA THR A 313 32.62 -5.51 18.87
C THR A 313 31.25 -4.84 18.95
N PRO A 314 30.25 -5.26 18.13
CA PRO A 314 28.91 -4.72 18.23
C PRO A 314 28.32 -4.94 19.62
N HIS A 315 27.74 -3.89 20.20
CA HIS A 315 27.08 -3.93 21.50
C HIS A 315 25.57 -4.20 21.43
N SER A 316 24.98 -4.12 20.23
CA SER A 316 23.55 -4.32 19.97
C SER A 316 23.32 -5.55 19.09
N LEU A 317 22.42 -5.47 18.10
CA LEU A 317 22.18 -6.51 17.09
C LEU A 317 23.45 -6.73 16.28
N LYS A 318 23.91 -7.97 16.09
CA LYS A 318 25.00 -8.28 15.15
C LYS A 318 24.41 -8.79 13.84
N LEU A 319 24.84 -8.23 12.72
CA LEU A 319 24.35 -8.69 11.41
C LEU A 319 24.65 -10.18 11.18
N THR A 320 25.80 -10.67 11.67
CA THR A 320 26.18 -12.08 11.59
C THR A 320 25.23 -13.02 12.32
N GLU A 321 24.45 -12.54 13.29
CA GLU A 321 23.48 -13.37 14.02
C GLU A 321 22.27 -13.76 13.16
N LEU A 322 22.03 -13.09 12.02
CA LEU A 322 21.02 -13.52 11.04
C LEU A 322 21.29 -14.95 10.52
N ALA A 323 22.56 -15.36 10.48
CA ALA A 323 22.94 -16.71 10.12
C ALA A 323 22.45 -17.77 11.12
N LEU A 324 22.06 -17.39 12.34
CA LEU A 324 21.50 -18.29 13.34
C LEU A 324 20.00 -18.56 13.12
N LEU A 325 19.31 -17.74 12.32
CA LEU A 325 17.87 -17.84 12.11
C LEU A 325 17.53 -18.88 11.03
N THR A 326 17.26 -20.12 11.42
CA THR A 326 17.11 -21.27 10.49
C THR A 326 15.96 -21.13 9.48
N GLY A 327 14.89 -20.41 9.83
CA GLY A 327 13.73 -20.21 8.96
C GLY A 327 13.76 -18.96 8.09
N LEU A 328 14.81 -18.13 8.17
CA LEU A 328 14.88 -16.84 7.46
C LEU A 328 14.90 -17.05 5.93
N GLN A 329 13.98 -16.41 5.22
CA GLN A 329 13.88 -16.46 3.76
C GLN A 329 14.01 -15.09 3.11
N THR A 330 13.49 -14.04 3.75
CA THR A 330 13.61 -12.68 3.24
C THR A 330 14.15 -11.74 4.30
N LEU A 331 15.14 -10.95 3.92
CA LEU A 331 15.67 -9.86 4.72
C LEU A 331 15.41 -8.55 3.99
N ASP A 332 14.58 -7.71 4.56
CA ASP A 332 14.34 -6.37 4.07
C ASP A 332 15.07 -5.33 4.92
N LEU A 333 15.87 -4.49 4.28
CA LEU A 333 16.64 -3.45 4.94
C LEU A 333 15.92 -2.12 4.67
N TRP A 334 15.22 -1.63 5.69
CA TRP A 334 14.44 -0.41 5.63
C TRP A 334 15.29 0.78 6.05
N PHE A 335 15.53 1.71 5.13
CA PHE A 335 16.33 2.90 5.38
C PHE A 335 15.44 4.08 5.77
N VAL A 336 15.84 4.75 6.84
CA VAL A 336 15.13 5.91 7.40
C VAL A 336 15.67 7.18 6.77
N SER A 337 14.79 8.14 6.48
CA SER A 337 15.19 9.41 5.88
C SER A 337 16.23 10.12 6.76
N PRO A 338 17.30 10.70 6.19
CA PRO A 338 18.20 11.60 6.93
C PRO A 338 17.48 12.82 7.52
N LYS A 339 16.28 13.14 7.01
CA LYS A 339 15.40 14.21 7.47
C LYS A 339 14.53 13.79 8.66
N HIS A 340 14.51 12.50 9.02
CA HIS A 340 13.75 12.00 10.17
C HIS A 340 14.34 12.54 11.48
N ARG A 341 13.48 12.97 12.42
CA ARG A 341 13.93 13.60 13.70
C ARG A 341 14.83 12.72 14.58
N VAL A 342 14.67 11.40 14.45
CA VAL A 342 15.51 10.42 15.16
C VAL A 342 16.62 9.82 14.30
N ALA A 343 16.75 10.23 13.03
CA ALA A 343 17.84 9.76 12.19
C ALA A 343 19.17 10.30 12.73
N ARG A 344 20.07 9.37 13.05
CA ARG A 344 21.42 9.69 13.50
C ARG A 344 22.41 9.29 12.42
N CYS A 345 23.37 10.18 12.17
CA CYS A 345 24.52 9.93 11.31
C CYS A 345 25.73 9.64 12.21
N PRO A 346 26.44 8.51 12.03
CA PRO A 346 27.55 8.16 12.90
C PRO A 346 28.73 9.14 12.77
N TRP A 347 28.93 9.73 11.59
CA TRP A 347 29.97 10.76 11.39
C TRP A 347 29.55 12.14 11.90
N ALA A 348 28.27 12.48 11.88
CA ALA A 348 27.79 13.74 12.47
C ALA A 348 27.90 13.69 14.01
N LEU A 349 27.62 12.54 14.63
CA LEU A 349 27.80 12.35 16.07
C LEU A 349 29.27 12.31 16.51
N ALA A 350 30.17 11.86 15.63
CA ALA A 350 31.60 11.82 15.87
C ALA A 350 32.26 13.22 15.84
N SER A 351 31.58 14.21 15.29
CA SER A 351 32.03 15.60 15.20
C SER A 351 31.62 16.40 16.45
N SER A 352 32.48 17.33 16.88
CA SER A 352 32.16 18.32 17.92
C SER A 352 31.17 19.38 17.44
N ASP A 353 31.13 19.63 16.12
CA ASP A 353 30.28 20.65 15.50
C ASP A 353 28.96 20.02 15.03
N ARG A 354 27.86 20.79 15.10
CA ARG A 354 26.56 20.41 14.51
C ARG A 354 26.69 20.33 12.99
N ARG A 355 27.10 19.18 12.47
CA ARG A 355 27.28 18.94 11.04
C ARG A 355 26.03 18.33 10.41
N PRO A 356 25.78 18.59 9.12
CA PRO A 356 24.70 17.96 8.38
C PRO A 356 24.90 16.44 8.31
N HIS A 357 23.81 15.71 8.05
CA HIS A 357 23.84 14.28 7.85
C HIS A 357 24.75 13.92 6.66
N ALA A 358 25.53 12.83 6.77
CA ALA A 358 26.30 12.31 5.65
C ALA A 358 25.38 11.96 4.47
N CYS A 359 25.87 12.14 3.25
CA CYS A 359 25.18 11.73 2.03
C CYS A 359 24.64 10.29 2.16
N GLN A 360 23.33 10.11 2.02
CA GLN A 360 22.70 8.83 2.29
C GLN A 360 23.13 7.75 1.31
N LYS A 361 23.12 8.09 0.02
CA LYS A 361 23.59 7.23 -1.07
C LYS A 361 25.00 6.68 -0.79
N LYS A 362 25.93 7.56 -0.38
CA LYS A 362 27.31 7.17 -0.06
C LYS A 362 27.41 6.24 1.15
N TRP A 363 26.76 6.58 2.26
CA TRP A 363 26.94 5.75 3.45
C TRP A 363 26.25 4.39 3.32
N ILE A 364 25.12 4.31 2.62
CA ILE A 364 24.46 3.02 2.32
C ILE A 364 25.41 2.14 1.50
N GLU A 365 26.03 2.69 0.45
CA GLU A 365 27.04 1.99 -0.34
C GLU A 365 28.19 1.48 0.54
N PHE A 366 28.74 2.34 1.39
CA PHE A 366 29.81 1.97 2.31
C PHE A 366 29.39 0.83 3.23
N TRP A 367 28.19 0.91 3.78
CA TRP A 367 27.64 -0.11 4.65
C TRP A 367 27.47 -1.44 3.91
N ILE A 368 26.88 -1.45 2.70
CA ILE A 368 26.70 -2.68 1.90
C ILE A 368 28.04 -3.33 1.59
N VAL A 369 29.04 -2.55 1.14
CA VAL A 369 30.39 -3.05 0.83
C VAL A 369 31.06 -3.65 2.08
N MET A 370 30.89 -3.03 3.25
CA MET A 370 31.47 -3.53 4.49
C MET A 370 30.69 -4.71 5.10
N ALA A 371 29.39 -4.80 4.83
CA ALA A 371 28.52 -5.90 5.22
C ALA A 371 28.54 -7.08 4.23
N TRP A 372 29.23 -6.92 3.09
CA TRP A 372 29.11 -7.79 1.92
C TRP A 372 29.25 -9.26 2.24
N ASP A 373 30.30 -9.66 2.96
CA ASP A 373 30.54 -11.06 3.26
C ASP A 373 29.36 -11.68 4.02
N VAL A 374 28.79 -10.97 5.00
CA VAL A 374 27.64 -11.44 5.78
C VAL A 374 26.39 -11.55 4.91
N LEU A 375 26.11 -10.55 4.08
CA LEU A 375 24.94 -10.53 3.20
C LEU A 375 25.05 -11.61 2.11
N ARG A 376 26.24 -11.75 1.51
CA ARG A 376 26.56 -12.82 0.55
C ARG A 376 26.37 -14.18 1.19
N ASP A 377 26.92 -14.41 2.38
CA ASP A 377 26.83 -15.70 3.05
C ASP A 377 25.37 -16.06 3.36
N LEU A 378 24.53 -15.10 3.77
CA LEU A 378 23.09 -15.33 3.93
C LEU A 378 22.42 -15.77 2.62
N ARG A 379 22.79 -15.14 1.49
CA ARG A 379 22.26 -15.51 0.18
C ARG A 379 22.76 -16.88 -0.28
N THR A 380 24.07 -17.14 -0.21
CA THR A 380 24.68 -18.36 -0.76
C THR A 380 24.42 -19.59 0.10
N THR A 381 24.42 -19.45 1.42
CA THR A 381 24.25 -20.60 2.34
C THR A 381 22.79 -20.90 2.65
N LYS A 382 21.92 -19.88 2.68
CA LYS A 382 20.51 -20.03 3.08
C LYS A 382 19.50 -19.68 1.99
N GLY A 383 19.93 -19.12 0.86
CA GLY A 383 19.01 -18.65 -0.17
C GLY A 383 18.15 -17.47 0.27
N VAL A 384 18.62 -16.67 1.23
CA VAL A 384 17.89 -15.49 1.70
C VAL A 384 17.82 -14.45 0.59
N ARG A 385 16.61 -14.00 0.25
CA ARG A 385 16.39 -12.86 -0.64
C ARG A 385 16.55 -11.57 0.15
N ILE A 386 17.37 -10.67 -0.36
CA ILE A 386 17.65 -9.37 0.28
C ILE A 386 16.95 -8.26 -0.51
N SER A 387 16.25 -7.36 0.17
CA SER A 387 15.64 -6.18 -0.43
C SER A 387 16.00 -4.91 0.33
N PHE A 388 15.87 -3.77 -0.34
CA PHE A 388 16.07 -2.43 0.17
C PHE A 388 14.78 -1.63 0.01
N ASN A 389 14.27 -1.08 1.09
CA ASN A 389 13.04 -0.28 1.10
C ASN A 389 13.18 0.96 1.98
N GLY A 390 12.15 1.79 1.99
CA GLY A 390 12.13 3.05 2.73
C GLY A 390 12.73 4.20 1.93
N CYS A 391 13.46 5.08 2.61
CA CYS A 391 14.10 6.25 2.03
C CYS A 391 15.47 5.89 1.43
N ILE A 392 15.50 5.40 0.20
CA ILE A 392 16.72 5.06 -0.52
C ILE A 392 16.59 5.42 -2.00
N LYS A 393 17.69 5.87 -2.62
CA LYS A 393 17.71 6.23 -4.05
C LYS A 393 17.43 5.02 -4.93
N THR A 394 16.56 5.17 -5.93
CA THR A 394 16.18 4.09 -6.86
C THR A 394 17.39 3.48 -7.56
N SER A 395 18.36 4.29 -8.03
CA SER A 395 19.60 3.75 -8.61
C SER A 395 20.43 2.91 -7.64
N THR A 396 20.33 3.17 -6.33
CA THR A 396 21.05 2.39 -5.30
C THR A 396 20.37 1.06 -5.06
N VAL A 397 19.03 1.04 -5.05
CA VAL A 397 18.23 -0.18 -4.99
C VAL A 397 18.50 -1.06 -6.20
N ASP A 398 18.31 -0.53 -7.41
CA ASP A 398 18.45 -1.28 -8.66
C ASP A 398 19.85 -1.89 -8.82
N PHE A 399 20.88 -1.12 -8.46
CA PHE A 399 22.26 -1.60 -8.50
C PHE A 399 22.49 -2.71 -7.47
N TRP A 400 22.24 -2.46 -6.18
CA TRP A 400 22.67 -3.37 -5.12
C TRP A 400 21.76 -4.59 -4.94
N GLU A 401 20.43 -4.47 -5.10
CA GLU A 401 19.55 -5.63 -5.00
C GLU A 401 19.88 -6.68 -6.06
N SER A 402 20.10 -6.23 -7.30
CA SER A 402 20.48 -7.10 -8.41
C SER A 402 21.77 -7.87 -8.10
N LYS A 403 22.77 -7.18 -7.55
CA LYS A 403 24.09 -7.74 -7.23
C LYS A 403 24.07 -8.71 -6.05
N LEU A 404 23.35 -8.36 -4.98
CA LEU A 404 23.22 -9.21 -3.80
C LEU A 404 22.45 -10.50 -4.09
N ASN A 405 21.43 -10.43 -4.94
CA ASN A 405 20.58 -11.57 -5.30
C ASN A 405 21.01 -12.30 -6.58
N ALA A 406 22.10 -11.88 -7.24
CA ALA A 406 22.64 -12.55 -8.42
C ALA A 406 23.08 -14.00 -8.12
N ALA A 407 23.03 -14.88 -9.12
CA ALA A 407 23.55 -16.23 -9.00
C ALA A 407 25.09 -16.24 -9.12
N GLY A 408 25.78 -16.91 -8.18
CA GLY A 408 27.25 -17.05 -8.18
C GLY A 408 28.00 -15.95 -7.43
N ASP A 409 29.34 -16.00 -7.51
CA ASP A 409 30.27 -15.19 -6.70
C ASP A 409 30.99 -14.07 -7.46
N GLY A 410 30.64 -13.85 -8.74
CA GLY A 410 31.35 -12.94 -9.65
C GLY A 410 31.43 -11.48 -9.18
N GLU A 411 30.54 -11.05 -8.30
CA GLU A 411 30.49 -9.68 -7.78
C GLU A 411 31.50 -9.42 -6.65
N THR A 412 32.09 -10.47 -6.05
CA THR A 412 33.01 -10.31 -4.91
C THR A 412 34.25 -9.49 -5.28
N VAL A 413 34.80 -9.71 -6.48
CA VAL A 413 35.98 -8.96 -6.98
C VAL A 413 35.66 -7.47 -7.15
N MET A 414 34.47 -7.15 -7.68
CA MET A 414 34.00 -5.77 -7.80
C MET A 414 33.90 -5.12 -6.41
N VAL A 415 33.28 -5.82 -5.45
CA VAL A 415 33.08 -5.29 -4.09
C VAL A 415 34.41 -5.13 -3.34
N GLU A 416 35.38 -6.03 -3.52
CA GLU A 416 36.73 -5.86 -3.00
C GLU A 416 37.44 -4.63 -3.57
N SER A 417 37.29 -4.37 -4.88
CA SER A 417 37.79 -3.13 -5.51
C SER A 417 37.13 -1.90 -4.91
N MET A 418 35.79 -1.89 -4.80
CA MET A 418 35.04 -0.79 -4.19
C MET A 418 35.45 -0.57 -2.73
N LYS A 419 35.72 -1.64 -1.97
CA LYS A 419 36.21 -1.54 -0.60
C LYS A 419 37.55 -0.82 -0.52
N LEU A 420 38.48 -1.12 -1.44
CA LEU A 420 39.75 -0.42 -1.54
C LEU A 420 39.55 1.06 -1.90
N GLU A 421 38.67 1.36 -2.86
CA GLU A 421 38.34 2.73 -3.26
C GLU A 421 37.74 3.54 -2.11
N ILE A 422 36.82 2.94 -1.34
CA ILE A 422 36.22 3.56 -0.15
C ILE A 422 37.29 3.87 0.90
N LEU A 423 38.18 2.91 1.17
CA LEU A 423 39.29 3.11 2.11
C LEU A 423 40.23 4.24 1.62
N GLN A 424 40.48 4.31 0.31
CA GLN A 424 41.26 5.38 -0.31
C GLN A 424 40.56 6.74 -0.30
N GLU A 425 39.23 6.80 -0.41
CA GLU A 425 38.45 8.04 -0.26
C GLU A 425 38.50 8.55 1.20
N ILE A 426 38.40 7.63 2.16
CA ILE A 426 38.32 7.97 3.59
C ILE A 426 39.70 8.33 4.18
N ALA A 427 40.77 7.61 3.81
CA ALA A 427 42.13 7.83 4.33
C ALA A 427 42.64 9.28 4.29
N PRO A 428 42.52 10.06 3.19
CA PRO A 428 42.95 11.45 3.17
C PRO A 428 42.09 12.35 4.04
N ARG A 429 40.80 12.05 4.20
CA ARG A 429 39.88 12.80 5.07
C ARG A 429 40.24 12.62 6.55
N ILE A 430 40.64 11.40 6.95
CA ILE A 430 41.21 11.10 8.28
C ILE A 430 42.40 12.02 8.58
N ARG A 431 43.34 12.13 7.63
CA ARG A 431 44.55 12.95 7.81
C ARG A 431 44.24 14.44 7.96
N ARG A 432 43.14 14.92 7.38
CA ARG A 432 42.70 16.33 7.47
C ARG A 432 41.74 16.61 8.62
N GLY A 433 41.35 15.59 9.40
CA GLY A 433 40.30 15.72 10.42
C GLY A 433 38.92 16.04 9.82
N GLU A 434 38.72 15.77 8.53
CA GLU A 434 37.44 15.95 7.83
C GLU A 434 36.63 14.66 7.98
N ILE A 435 35.43 14.74 8.57
CA ILE A 435 34.54 13.59 8.77
C ILE A 435 33.26 13.74 7.93
N GLU A 436 33.20 14.75 7.06
CA GLU A 436 32.02 15.04 6.26
C GLU A 436 32.01 14.25 4.96
N PHE A 437 30.87 13.63 4.66
CA PHE A 437 30.58 13.05 3.35
C PHE A 437 29.53 13.92 2.66
N PRO A 438 29.96 14.95 1.90
CA PRO A 438 29.03 15.89 1.28
C PRO A 438 28.12 15.17 0.28
N CYS A 439 26.88 15.63 0.21
CA CYS A 439 25.92 15.11 -0.76
C CYS A 439 26.17 15.75 -2.13
N ARG A 440 26.28 14.91 -3.16
CA ARG A 440 26.41 15.31 -4.57
C ARG A 440 25.32 14.67 -5.44
N CYS A 441 24.26 14.18 -4.82
CA CYS A 441 23.10 13.68 -5.54
C CYS A 441 22.39 14.86 -6.23
N THR A 442 21.80 14.62 -7.40
CA THR A 442 20.96 15.60 -8.12
C THR A 442 19.95 16.24 -7.17
N TYR A 443 19.29 15.38 -6.38
CA TYR A 443 18.43 15.77 -5.27
C TYR A 443 19.11 15.41 -3.94
N PRO A 444 19.55 16.40 -3.14
CA PRO A 444 20.27 16.16 -1.90
C PRO A 444 19.51 15.29 -0.90
N CYS A 445 20.19 14.29 -0.31
CA CYS A 445 19.56 13.35 0.63
C CYS A 445 19.18 13.99 1.98
N ALA A 446 19.91 15.03 2.38
CA ALA A 446 19.66 15.83 3.58
C ALA A 446 19.62 17.30 3.15
N GLY A 447 18.64 18.07 3.62
CA GLY A 447 18.43 19.44 3.17
C GLY A 447 19.62 20.34 3.52
N THR A 448 20.29 20.89 2.53
CA THR A 448 20.88 22.23 2.63
C THR A 448 19.74 23.21 2.37
N SER A 449 19.42 24.05 3.37
CA SER A 449 18.26 24.95 3.40
C SER A 449 18.22 26.04 2.30
N VAL A 450 19.03 25.93 1.26
CA VAL A 450 19.25 26.99 0.26
C VAL A 450 18.56 26.66 -1.07
N GLU A 451 18.16 25.40 -1.31
CA GLU A 451 17.54 24.97 -2.58
C GLU A 451 16.21 24.21 -2.43
N LEU A 452 15.75 23.94 -1.20
CA LEU A 452 14.37 23.53 -1.00
C LEU A 452 13.50 24.79 -0.96
N PRO A 453 12.41 24.90 -1.75
CA PRO A 453 11.47 26.03 -1.66
C PRO A 453 10.79 26.17 -0.29
N VAL A 454 11.05 25.23 0.63
CA VAL A 454 10.34 25.07 1.88
C VAL A 454 11.36 24.95 3.01
N ASN A 455 11.38 25.97 3.84
CA ASN A 455 12.12 25.99 5.09
C ASN A 455 11.22 25.33 6.14
N PHE A 456 11.52 24.09 6.57
CA PHE A 456 10.67 23.30 7.48
C PHE A 456 10.33 23.95 8.84
N LYS A 457 10.92 25.11 9.15
CA LYS A 457 10.58 25.94 10.31
C LYS A 457 9.42 26.91 10.07
N ASP A 458 9.08 27.19 8.81
CA ASP A 458 7.96 28.06 8.41
C ASP A 458 6.65 27.27 8.25
N ASP A 459 6.71 25.93 8.37
CA ASP A 459 5.60 24.99 8.13
C ASP A 459 4.61 24.85 9.31
N GLU A 460 4.75 25.63 10.39
CA GLU A 460 3.72 25.67 11.44
C GLU A 460 2.54 26.58 11.10
N ASP A 461 2.49 27.16 9.89
CA ASP A 461 1.38 28.02 9.46
C ASP A 461 0.14 27.17 9.10
N PRO A 462 -0.94 27.22 9.91
CA PRO A 462 -2.15 26.44 9.67
C PRO A 462 -2.85 26.84 8.36
N ARG A 463 -2.53 28.02 7.79
CA ARG A 463 -3.09 28.51 6.53
C ARG A 463 -2.64 27.66 5.33
N LEU A 464 -1.44 27.09 5.38
CA LEU A 464 -0.90 26.26 4.29
C LEU A 464 -1.54 24.86 4.25
N GLU A 465 -2.09 24.37 5.36
CA GLU A 465 -2.83 23.09 5.39
C GLU A 465 -4.08 23.11 4.49
N SER A 466 -4.63 24.30 4.22
CA SER A 466 -5.80 24.47 3.37
C SER A 466 -5.49 24.57 1.88
N VAL A 467 -4.20 24.62 1.50
CA VAL A 467 -3.77 24.71 0.10
C VAL A 467 -3.78 23.33 -0.53
N GLU A 468 -4.59 23.16 -1.57
CA GLU A 468 -4.66 21.91 -2.34
C GLU A 468 -3.28 21.55 -2.93
N GLY A 469 -2.86 20.29 -2.76
CA GLY A 469 -1.56 19.80 -3.23
C GLY A 469 -0.37 20.09 -2.31
N TRP A 470 -0.51 20.91 -1.27
CA TRP A 470 0.56 21.22 -0.31
C TRP A 470 1.13 19.97 0.37
N GLN A 471 0.25 19.07 0.84
CA GLN A 471 0.66 17.79 1.43
C GLN A 471 1.43 16.92 0.42
N GLY A 472 1.06 16.94 -0.86
CA GLY A 472 1.77 16.18 -1.90
C GLY A 472 3.18 16.73 -2.18
N ILE A 473 3.36 18.04 -2.13
CA ILE A 473 4.68 18.69 -2.25
C ILE A 473 5.56 18.34 -1.05
N LEU A 474 4.97 18.34 0.14
CA LEU A 474 5.63 18.00 1.41
C LEU A 474 6.03 16.51 1.50
N ASP A 475 5.12 15.61 1.13
CA ASP A 475 5.39 14.18 1.04
C ASP A 475 6.51 13.93 0.02
N LYS A 476 6.46 14.59 -1.14
CA LYS A 476 7.54 14.54 -2.12
C LYS A 476 8.84 15.05 -1.49
N ALA A 477 8.86 16.22 -0.87
CA ALA A 477 10.09 16.75 -0.27
C ALA A 477 10.74 15.80 0.77
N TYR A 478 9.96 14.99 1.49
CA TYR A 478 10.48 14.02 2.45
C TYR A 478 10.88 12.68 1.83
N TRP A 479 10.00 12.13 0.97
CA TRP A 479 10.09 10.79 0.38
C TRP A 479 10.78 10.75 -0.98
N ASP A 480 11.08 11.90 -1.59
CA ASP A 480 11.70 11.99 -2.91
C ASP A 480 13.17 11.56 -2.83
N PHE A 481 13.34 10.29 -3.15
CA PHE A 481 14.59 9.64 -3.40
C PHE A 481 14.70 9.22 -4.88
N ASP A 482 14.02 9.94 -5.78
CA ASP A 482 14.28 9.81 -7.21
C ASP A 482 15.64 10.46 -7.53
N ASP A 483 16.33 9.96 -8.55
CA ASP A 483 17.68 10.43 -8.95
C ASP A 483 17.64 11.58 -9.96
#